data_AF-A0A2C9A1F4-F1
#
_entry.id   AF-A0A2C9A1F4-F1
#
_cell.length_a   1.000
_cell.length_b   1.000
_cell.length_c   1.000
_cell.angle_alpha   90.00
_cell.angle_beta   90.00
_cell.angle_gamma   90.00
#
_symmetry.space_group_name_H-M   'P 1'
#
loop_
_entity.id
_entity.type
_entity.pdbx_description
1 polymer ?
#
loop_
_entity_poly.entity_id
_entity_poly.type
_entity_poly.pdbx_seq_one_letter_code
_entity_poly.pdbx_strand_id
1 'polypeptide(L)'
;MSRVRAGLIGASVGVAVGAILVGLVVNGVDFGDVKPDAVGRNEIAANGTIQGDLYSGTPELESRLVQIEDERLVYARTAASVARWGDISTDGPFRLDTGAAFTLVLTARAEPYTIEDLLALAPNTFVAQDANTYLLSESVVVMEGATLALNADRGVTIRMESDASKFVSIVTLGGALTIAGSDLAPVSMLSWDSQLAAPDTVTDDGRAYIRAIGGQATLSDADFANLGFWSGNTGGLALTGSEAAGPFNVADMSALTDKAAPEVAGAFLLPAGALKGDVSAPTVSPLVSAKVDNVSIDGNAFGLFVTSAVNVRVSHSDITNSLVDGLVFHRFVKDSTVIDTTSSNNAVDGFTLARSSTGVIFDRVTASANGRNGISLDGQPLADGPSAIGSEVESYGDNRITDSDLLENGRYGVEISGGRDVTVAANRIASNQVGVVINHGSFGAIIKNNDFGEQGLQSVAVRDGVMQAAVSNNTFAGGDTAIYVRNAGVAITDNTLTSLSNHGVTVMGDAGAVSVVGNSISGYGTLPIYDREAVGFTPGINDLDGWHPATTPAAVLKSIFRPLTIIWLVLALLLLATMVGPRSLRFGAYRHPYANRAPLQTLSKGVIARHSVSRVSE
;
A
#
# COMPACT_ATOMS: atom_id res chain seq x y z
N MET A 1 -40.66 71.38 32.68
CA MET A 1 -40.27 71.51 34.11
C MET A 1 -39.55 70.21 34.47
N SER A 2 -38.28 70.13 34.89
CA SER A 2 -37.27 71.12 35.22
C SER A 2 -35.88 70.48 35.06
N ARG A 3 -35.00 71.18 34.33
CA ARG A 3 -33.55 71.42 34.57
C ARG A 3 -32.62 70.19 34.53
N VAL A 4 -31.73 70.00 33.55
CA VAL A 4 -30.63 70.85 33.00
C VAL A 4 -29.53 71.16 34.02
N ARG A 5 -28.35 70.54 33.82
CA ARG A 5 -26.99 71.14 33.70
C ARG A 5 -25.98 69.99 33.53
N ALA A 6 -25.34 69.81 32.37
CA ALA A 6 -24.17 70.54 31.84
C ALA A 6 -22.88 70.16 32.61
N GLY A 7 -21.77 69.76 32.00
CA GLY A 7 -21.27 69.73 30.61
C GLY A 7 -19.93 68.97 30.63
N LEU A 8 -19.02 68.98 29.66
CA LEU A 8 -18.92 69.40 28.26
C LEU A 8 -17.55 68.82 27.79
N ILE A 9 -17.29 68.83 26.47
CA ILE A 9 -16.03 68.50 25.75
C ILE A 9 -15.94 67.01 25.37
N GLY A 10 -15.84 66.60 24.10
CA GLY A 10 -15.72 67.31 22.83
C GLY A 10 -15.25 66.34 21.75
N ALA A 11 -15.96 66.32 20.61
CA ALA A 11 -15.50 65.99 19.25
C ALA A 11 -14.42 64.90 19.05
N SER A 12 -14.82 63.70 18.58
CA SER A 12 -14.11 62.93 17.54
C SER A 12 -14.70 61.51 17.31
N VAL A 13 -15.88 61.36 16.69
CA VAL A 13 -16.34 60.03 16.18
C VAL A 13 -17.06 60.16 14.83
N GLY A 14 -16.57 61.03 13.95
CA GLY A 14 -16.97 61.07 12.55
C GLY A 14 -15.71 61.20 11.72
N VAL A 15 -15.16 60.06 11.26
CA VAL A 15 -14.19 59.86 10.15
C VAL A 15 -13.59 58.43 10.16
N ALA A 16 -13.79 57.61 11.19
CA ALA A 16 -13.19 56.27 11.28
C ALA A 16 -13.96 55.12 10.56
N VAL A 17 -14.57 55.38 9.40
CA VAL A 17 -15.17 54.30 8.55
C VAL A 17 -14.69 54.38 7.08
N GLY A 18 -13.88 55.38 6.70
CA GLY A 18 -13.45 55.60 5.31
C GLY A 18 -11.96 55.43 5.02
N ALA A 19 -11.16 54.89 5.94
CA ALA A 19 -9.69 54.88 5.81
C ALA A 19 -9.00 53.56 6.22
N ILE A 20 -9.75 52.44 6.27
CA ILE A 20 -9.17 51.08 6.43
C ILE A 20 -9.18 50.30 5.09
N LEU A 21 -9.64 50.91 3.99
CA LEU A 21 -9.77 50.26 2.68
C LEU A 21 -8.80 50.73 1.59
N VAL A 22 -7.82 51.60 1.89
CA VAL A 22 -6.83 52.08 0.88
C VAL A 22 -5.38 52.11 1.42
N GLY A 23 -5.13 51.51 2.59
CA GLY A 23 -3.83 51.62 3.29
C GLY A 23 -2.97 50.35 3.35
N LEU A 24 -3.21 49.35 2.49
CA LEU A 24 -2.49 48.07 2.49
C LEU A 24 -2.00 47.67 1.09
N VAL A 25 -1.60 48.66 0.28
CA VAL A 25 -0.97 48.46 -1.04
C VAL A 25 0.52 48.90 -1.05
N VAL A 26 1.08 49.34 0.08
CA VAL A 26 2.50 49.71 0.14
C VAL A 26 3.14 49.24 1.44
N ASN A 27 3.34 47.93 1.54
CA ASN A 27 4.45 47.31 2.28
C ASN A 27 4.57 45.91 1.71
N GLY A 28 5.70 45.63 1.05
CA GLY A 28 6.02 44.32 0.50
C GLY A 28 6.04 43.28 1.61
N VAL A 29 4.90 42.62 1.78
CA VAL A 29 4.85 41.27 2.32
C VAL A 29 5.11 40.42 1.10
N ASP A 30 6.36 39.97 0.99
CA ASP A 30 6.74 38.88 0.10
C ASP A 30 5.94 37.66 0.58
N PHE A 31 4.71 37.52 0.08
CA PHE A 31 4.07 36.22 -0.04
C PHE A 31 4.93 35.50 -1.06
N GLY A 32 6.06 34.97 -0.60
CA GLY A 32 6.85 34.05 -1.39
C GLY A 32 5.86 33.07 -1.97
N ASP A 33 5.86 32.96 -3.29
CA ASP A 33 5.09 31.98 -4.04
C ASP A 33 5.32 30.61 -3.39
N VAL A 34 4.51 30.26 -2.40
CA VAL A 34 4.32 28.87 -2.01
C VAL A 34 3.46 28.33 -3.12
N LYS A 35 4.12 28.04 -4.24
CA LYS A 35 3.59 27.13 -5.23
C LYS A 35 3.20 25.89 -4.43
N PRO A 36 1.95 25.41 -4.53
CA PRO A 36 1.64 24.11 -3.98
C PRO A 36 2.56 23.13 -4.69
N ASP A 37 3.56 22.63 -3.96
CA ASP A 37 4.32 21.46 -4.41
C ASP A 37 3.28 20.38 -4.70
N ALA A 38 3.45 19.68 -5.83
CA ALA A 38 2.64 18.54 -6.22
C ALA A 38 2.92 17.40 -5.24
N VAL A 39 2.38 17.49 -4.02
CA VAL A 39 2.62 16.49 -2.98
C VAL A 39 1.97 15.17 -3.43
N GLY A 40 2.80 14.15 -3.68
CA GLY A 40 2.35 12.81 -4.06
C GLY A 40 1.38 12.20 -3.03
N ARG A 41 0.74 11.08 -3.37
CA ARG A 41 -0.25 10.36 -2.51
C ARG A 41 0.25 9.92 -1.12
N ASN A 42 1.48 10.26 -0.75
CA ASN A 42 2.17 9.81 0.46
C ASN A 42 2.18 10.91 1.55
N GLU A 43 1.25 11.87 1.53
CA GLU A 43 1.10 12.76 2.70
C GLU A 43 0.91 11.92 3.95
N ILE A 44 1.77 12.15 4.97
CA ILE A 44 1.45 11.94 6.36
C ILE A 44 0.15 12.70 6.61
N ALA A 45 -0.97 12.00 6.63
CA ALA A 45 -2.19 12.61 7.07
C ALA A 45 -1.90 13.18 8.47
N ALA A 46 -2.09 14.49 8.65
CA ALA A 46 -1.81 15.20 9.91
C ALA A 46 -2.56 14.61 11.13
N ASN A 47 -3.46 13.65 10.89
CA ASN A 47 -4.19 12.85 11.86
C ASN A 47 -3.44 11.60 12.38
N GLY A 48 -2.20 11.33 11.93
CA GLY A 48 -1.39 10.18 12.36
C GLY A 48 -1.78 8.84 11.72
N THR A 49 -2.50 8.84 10.60
CA THR A 49 -2.75 7.60 9.83
C THR A 49 -1.54 7.20 9.01
N ILE A 50 -1.32 5.89 8.90
CA ILE A 50 -0.22 5.29 8.13
C ILE A 50 -0.56 5.39 6.64
N GLN A 51 0.33 5.98 5.86
CA GLN A 51 0.11 6.31 4.44
C GLN A 51 1.13 5.64 3.51
N GLY A 52 2.07 4.89 4.09
CA GLY A 52 3.23 4.33 3.40
C GLY A 52 4.47 5.19 3.58
N ASP A 53 5.55 4.77 2.91
CA ASP A 53 6.79 5.52 2.81
C ASP A 53 6.68 6.65 1.79
N LEU A 54 7.40 7.74 2.01
CA LEU A 54 7.42 8.87 1.08
C LEU A 54 8.10 8.50 -0.23
N TYR A 55 7.49 8.90 -1.34
CA TYR A 55 8.11 8.80 -2.65
C TYR A 55 9.36 9.67 -2.69
N SER A 56 10.47 9.12 -3.16
CA SER A 56 11.80 9.74 -3.05
C SER A 56 12.12 10.78 -4.14
N GLY A 57 11.34 10.83 -5.22
CA GLY A 57 11.56 11.75 -6.34
C GLY A 57 11.00 13.16 -6.13
N THR A 58 11.08 13.97 -7.19
CA THR A 58 10.67 15.38 -7.23
C THR A 58 9.44 15.58 -8.15
N PRO A 59 8.23 15.57 -7.58
CA PRO A 59 6.96 15.64 -8.30
C PRO A 59 6.84 16.71 -9.39
N GLU A 60 7.36 17.92 -9.15
CA GLU A 60 7.26 19.05 -10.07
C GLU A 60 8.16 18.89 -11.31
N LEU A 61 9.28 18.19 -11.16
CA LEU A 61 10.16 17.85 -12.29
C LEU A 61 9.54 16.70 -13.08
N GLU A 62 9.16 15.64 -12.38
CA GLU A 62 8.70 14.41 -13.01
C GLU A 62 7.35 14.57 -13.70
N SER A 63 6.42 15.36 -13.15
CA SER A 63 5.15 15.67 -13.81
C SER A 63 5.34 16.37 -15.15
N ARG A 64 6.37 17.23 -15.29
CA ARG A 64 6.72 17.86 -16.56
C ARG A 64 7.33 16.85 -17.53
N LEU A 65 8.16 15.93 -17.06
CA LEU A 65 8.71 14.85 -17.88
C LEU A 65 7.60 13.94 -18.42
N VAL A 66 6.61 13.60 -17.60
CA VAL A 66 5.44 12.84 -18.05
C VAL A 66 4.66 13.59 -19.12
N GLN A 67 4.46 14.90 -18.97
CA GLN A 67 3.80 15.70 -20.01
C GLN A 67 4.58 15.69 -21.34
N ILE A 68 5.90 15.91 -21.29
CA ILE A 68 6.77 15.87 -22.47
C ILE A 68 6.71 14.48 -23.14
N GLU A 69 6.66 13.43 -22.34
CA GLU A 69 6.59 12.06 -22.84
C GLU A 69 5.25 11.75 -23.51
N ASP A 70 4.13 12.19 -22.93
CA ASP A 70 2.82 12.07 -23.57
C ASP A 70 2.77 12.85 -24.90
N GLU A 71 3.34 14.07 -24.95
CA GLU A 71 3.47 14.84 -26.19
C GLU A 71 4.31 14.12 -27.25
N ARG A 72 5.43 13.47 -26.85
CA ARG A 72 6.27 12.65 -27.74
C ARG A 72 5.49 11.48 -28.33
N LEU A 73 4.71 10.76 -27.51
CA LEU A 73 3.91 9.62 -27.96
C LEU A 73 2.78 10.04 -28.91
N VAL A 74 2.13 11.17 -28.65
CA VAL A 74 1.14 11.77 -29.56
C VAL A 74 1.79 12.17 -30.87
N TYR A 75 2.98 12.77 -30.83
CA TYR A 75 3.74 13.10 -32.04
C TYR A 75 4.11 11.86 -32.85
N ALA A 76 4.65 10.81 -32.21
CA ALA A 76 5.00 9.56 -32.88
C ALA A 76 3.79 8.89 -33.54
N ARG A 77 2.64 8.84 -32.84
CA ARG A 77 1.37 8.35 -33.40
C ARG A 77 0.94 9.18 -34.60
N THR A 78 0.98 10.50 -34.49
CA THR A 78 0.56 11.42 -35.55
C THR A 78 1.46 11.31 -36.77
N ALA A 79 2.77 11.23 -36.58
CA ALA A 79 3.74 11.06 -37.66
C ALA A 79 3.52 9.74 -38.39
N ALA A 80 3.32 8.63 -37.67
CA ALA A 80 3.01 7.33 -38.27
C ALA A 80 1.65 7.32 -39.00
N SER A 81 0.65 8.04 -38.50
CA SER A 81 -0.63 8.21 -39.19
C SER A 81 -0.50 9.08 -40.44
N VAL A 82 0.16 10.23 -40.38
CA VAL A 82 0.35 11.09 -41.57
C VAL A 82 1.17 10.38 -42.63
N ALA A 83 2.21 9.66 -42.23
CA ALA A 83 3.05 8.94 -43.17
C ALA A 83 2.27 7.81 -43.88
N ARG A 84 1.26 7.16 -43.22
CA ARG A 84 0.31 6.24 -43.89
C ARG A 84 -0.55 6.91 -44.98
N TRP A 85 -0.81 8.21 -44.89
CA TRP A 85 -1.71 8.94 -45.79
C TRP A 85 -0.97 9.86 -46.78
N GLY A 86 0.32 10.10 -46.55
CA GLY A 86 1.18 10.86 -47.43
C GLY A 86 1.80 10.01 -48.55
N ASP A 87 2.39 10.68 -49.55
CA ASP A 87 3.16 10.07 -50.64
C ASP A 87 4.53 9.52 -50.16
N ILE A 88 4.64 9.17 -48.87
CA ILE A 88 5.84 8.72 -48.17
C ILE A 88 5.67 7.23 -47.89
N SER A 89 6.50 6.38 -48.50
CA SER A 89 6.47 4.94 -48.21
C SER A 89 6.79 4.69 -46.73
N THR A 90 5.79 4.26 -45.98
CA THR A 90 5.92 3.69 -44.62
C THR A 90 6.00 2.17 -44.65
N ASP A 91 6.41 1.58 -45.77
CA ASP A 91 6.42 0.12 -45.95
C ASP A 91 7.44 -0.59 -45.05
N GLY A 92 8.20 0.16 -44.24
CA GLY A 92 9.09 -0.38 -43.21
C GLY A 92 9.32 0.58 -42.04
N PRO A 93 10.10 0.14 -41.04
CA PRO A 93 10.45 0.95 -39.88
C PRO A 93 11.13 2.26 -40.25
N PHE A 94 10.91 3.28 -39.44
CA PHE A 94 11.55 4.58 -39.61
C PHE A 94 11.93 5.19 -38.26
N ARG A 95 12.77 6.23 -38.27
CA ARG A 95 13.16 6.95 -37.06
C ARG A 95 12.58 8.36 -37.05
N LEU A 96 12.21 8.81 -35.86
CA LEU A 96 11.81 10.18 -35.57
C LEU A 96 12.86 10.85 -34.69
N ASP A 97 13.19 12.09 -35.02
CA ASP A 97 13.89 12.98 -34.09
C ASP A 97 12.86 13.55 -33.12
N THR A 98 12.94 13.08 -31.87
CA THR A 98 12.00 13.42 -30.80
C THR A 98 12.68 14.20 -29.66
N GLY A 99 13.84 14.81 -29.93
CA GLY A 99 14.57 15.60 -28.95
C GLY A 99 15.66 14.79 -28.24
N ALA A 100 15.49 14.52 -26.95
CA ALA A 100 16.55 13.97 -26.09
C ALA A 100 17.07 12.59 -26.52
N ALA A 101 16.21 11.78 -27.15
CA ALA A 101 16.57 10.54 -27.82
C ALA A 101 15.78 10.41 -29.13
N PHE A 102 16.35 9.67 -30.09
CA PHE A 102 15.60 9.23 -31.26
C PHE A 102 14.50 8.25 -30.85
N THR A 103 13.47 8.16 -31.70
CA THR A 103 12.43 7.15 -31.58
C THR A 103 12.42 6.26 -32.82
N LEU A 104 12.72 4.97 -32.66
CA LEU A 104 12.52 3.95 -33.68
C LEU A 104 11.04 3.53 -33.71
N VAL A 105 10.38 3.76 -34.84
CA VAL A 105 8.98 3.39 -35.06
C VAL A 105 8.93 2.10 -35.88
N LEU A 106 8.40 1.04 -35.27
CA LEU A 106 8.16 -0.25 -35.90
C LEU A 106 6.76 -0.27 -36.52
N THR A 107 6.69 -0.36 -37.85
CA THR A 107 5.45 -0.34 -38.61
C THR A 107 4.85 -1.75 -38.76
N ALA A 108 3.59 -1.82 -39.17
CA ALA A 108 2.89 -3.09 -39.33
C ALA A 108 3.63 -4.03 -40.29
N ARG A 109 3.88 -5.27 -39.85
CA ARG A 109 4.38 -6.35 -40.71
C ARG A 109 3.93 -7.70 -40.16
N ALA A 110 3.91 -8.73 -41.01
CA ALA A 110 3.44 -10.06 -40.64
C ALA A 110 4.36 -10.76 -39.62
N GLU A 111 5.67 -10.67 -39.82
CA GLU A 111 6.66 -11.30 -38.95
C GLU A 111 6.99 -10.42 -37.72
N PRO A 112 7.09 -10.96 -36.50
CA PRO A 112 7.48 -10.17 -35.33
C PRO A 112 8.87 -9.52 -35.49
N TYR A 113 9.05 -8.30 -35.02
CA TYR A 113 10.37 -7.68 -34.82
C TYR A 113 11.10 -8.36 -33.68
N THR A 114 12.33 -8.79 -33.92
CA THR A 114 13.16 -9.54 -32.98
C THR A 114 14.38 -8.73 -32.53
N ILE A 115 15.15 -9.26 -31.59
CA ILE A 115 16.46 -8.70 -31.18
C ILE A 115 17.38 -8.54 -32.40
N GLU A 116 17.39 -9.52 -33.34
CA GLU A 116 18.20 -9.45 -34.56
C GLU A 116 17.75 -8.31 -35.48
N ASP A 117 16.43 -8.10 -35.60
CA ASP A 117 15.90 -6.95 -36.33
C ASP A 117 16.31 -5.63 -35.68
N LEU A 118 16.28 -5.53 -34.34
CA LEU A 118 16.68 -4.31 -33.64
C LEU A 118 18.17 -4.02 -33.85
N LEU A 119 19.05 -5.03 -33.81
CA LEU A 119 20.48 -4.86 -34.11
C LEU A 119 20.72 -4.37 -35.55
N ALA A 120 19.91 -4.85 -36.51
CA ALA A 120 20.00 -4.43 -37.91
C ALA A 120 19.42 -3.02 -38.15
N LEU A 121 18.28 -2.71 -37.51
CA LEU A 121 17.56 -1.46 -37.66
C LEU A 121 18.19 -0.31 -36.85
N ALA A 122 18.88 -0.60 -35.76
CA ALA A 122 19.42 0.36 -34.79
C ALA A 122 20.88 0.05 -34.39
N PRO A 123 21.82 -0.14 -35.34
CA PRO A 123 23.16 -0.67 -35.03
C PRO A 123 24.02 0.23 -34.11
N ASN A 124 23.68 1.51 -33.99
CA ASN A 124 24.41 2.47 -33.15
C ASN A 124 23.72 2.77 -31.81
N THR A 125 22.47 2.32 -31.66
CA THR A 125 21.54 2.73 -30.59
C THR A 125 20.91 1.53 -29.90
N PHE A 126 21.01 0.33 -30.47
CA PHE A 126 20.79 -0.94 -29.83
C PHE A 126 22.06 -1.78 -30.02
N VAL A 127 22.94 -1.77 -29.02
CA VAL A 127 24.32 -2.25 -29.16
C VAL A 127 24.56 -3.45 -28.24
N ALA A 128 25.11 -4.53 -28.79
CA ALA A 128 25.57 -5.66 -27.99
C ALA A 128 26.80 -5.25 -27.15
N GLN A 129 26.71 -5.39 -25.83
CA GLN A 129 27.83 -5.16 -24.90
C GLN A 129 28.60 -6.45 -24.62
N ASP A 130 27.89 -7.57 -24.56
CA ASP A 130 28.45 -8.92 -24.48
C ASP A 130 27.58 -9.90 -25.30
N ALA A 131 27.73 -11.21 -25.09
CA ALA A 131 26.99 -12.21 -25.85
C ALA A 131 25.45 -12.14 -25.67
N ASN A 132 24.98 -11.72 -24.49
CA ASN A 132 23.57 -11.75 -24.11
C ASN A 132 23.07 -10.41 -23.53
N THR A 133 23.94 -9.42 -23.36
CA THR A 133 23.63 -8.09 -22.84
C THR A 133 23.62 -7.05 -23.96
N TYR A 134 22.54 -6.29 -24.05
CA TYR A 134 22.32 -5.25 -25.03
C TYR A 134 22.03 -3.93 -24.32
N LEU A 135 22.53 -2.83 -24.89
CA LEU A 135 22.22 -1.47 -24.47
C LEU A 135 21.27 -0.84 -25.47
N LEU A 136 20.08 -0.43 -25.02
CA LEU A 136 19.11 0.35 -25.77
C LEU A 136 19.24 1.84 -25.39
N SER A 137 19.63 2.67 -26.35
CA SER A 137 19.88 4.11 -26.19
C SER A 137 18.98 5.01 -27.05
N GLU A 138 17.96 4.43 -27.70
CA GLU A 138 16.86 5.14 -28.35
C GLU A 138 15.51 4.56 -27.91
N SER A 139 14.43 5.35 -27.97
CA SER A 139 13.10 4.84 -27.65
C SER A 139 12.53 4.00 -28.79
N VAL A 140 11.71 3.02 -28.48
CA VAL A 140 11.05 2.15 -29.47
C VAL A 140 9.54 2.32 -29.36
N VAL A 141 8.89 2.57 -30.49
CA VAL A 141 7.44 2.63 -30.62
C VAL A 141 6.96 1.52 -31.55
N VAL A 142 6.09 0.65 -31.05
CA VAL A 142 5.51 -0.46 -31.80
C VAL A 142 4.11 -0.09 -32.25
N MET A 143 3.92 0.16 -33.54
CA MET A 143 2.63 0.60 -34.06
C MET A 143 1.62 -0.54 -34.16
N GLU A 144 0.36 -0.17 -34.30
CA GLU A 144 -0.74 -1.07 -34.65
C GLU A 144 -0.37 -2.01 -35.82
N GLY A 145 -0.66 -3.30 -35.66
CA GLY A 145 -0.33 -4.34 -36.64
C GLY A 145 1.13 -4.79 -36.64
N ALA A 146 1.98 -4.23 -35.77
CA ALA A 146 3.33 -4.71 -35.53
C ALA A 146 3.40 -5.49 -34.20
N THR A 147 4.33 -6.44 -34.15
CA THR A 147 4.66 -7.19 -32.93
C THR A 147 6.14 -7.01 -32.64
N LEU A 148 6.50 -6.63 -31.41
CA LEU A 148 7.87 -6.71 -30.91
C LEU A 148 8.00 -7.94 -30.02
N ALA A 149 8.90 -8.85 -30.39
CA ALA A 149 9.18 -10.11 -29.70
C ALA A 149 10.63 -10.12 -29.20
N LEU A 150 10.79 -9.88 -27.90
CA LEU A 150 12.05 -9.97 -27.18
C LEU A 150 12.13 -11.35 -26.52
N ASN A 151 12.36 -12.37 -27.36
CA ASN A 151 12.43 -13.76 -26.91
C ASN A 151 13.88 -14.19 -26.71
N ALA A 152 14.14 -14.96 -25.66
CA ALA A 152 15.49 -15.44 -25.36
C ALA A 152 15.52 -16.89 -24.86
N ASP A 153 16.08 -17.79 -25.66
CA ASP A 153 16.33 -19.18 -25.24
C ASP A 153 17.56 -19.33 -24.32
N ARG A 154 18.41 -18.30 -24.25
CA ARG A 154 19.70 -18.33 -23.54
C ARG A 154 19.87 -17.24 -22.47
N GLY A 155 18.78 -16.59 -22.09
CA GLY A 155 18.79 -15.47 -21.15
C GLY A 155 19.35 -14.23 -21.82
N VAL A 156 18.66 -13.10 -21.72
CA VAL A 156 19.05 -11.84 -22.36
C VAL A 156 18.90 -10.73 -21.34
N THR A 157 19.84 -9.80 -21.31
CA THR A 157 19.75 -8.57 -20.52
C THR A 157 19.66 -7.37 -21.46
N ILE A 158 18.61 -6.58 -21.34
CA ILE A 158 18.44 -5.32 -22.06
C ILE A 158 18.54 -4.19 -21.04
N ARG A 159 19.67 -3.48 -21.07
CA ARG A 159 19.91 -2.24 -20.34
C ARG A 159 19.26 -1.11 -21.13
N MET A 160 18.36 -0.38 -20.50
CA MET A 160 17.65 0.75 -21.08
C MET A 160 18.28 2.04 -20.57
N GLU A 161 18.88 2.80 -21.47
CA GLU A 161 19.63 4.02 -21.14
C GLU A 161 18.74 5.04 -20.42
N SER A 162 19.23 5.51 -19.28
CA SER A 162 18.60 6.54 -18.46
C SER A 162 19.66 7.29 -17.66
N ASP A 163 19.73 8.61 -17.83
CA ASP A 163 20.60 9.52 -17.11
C ASP A 163 19.97 10.91 -17.02
N ALA A 164 20.66 11.85 -16.36
CA ALA A 164 20.20 13.23 -16.18
C ALA A 164 19.88 14.01 -17.47
N SER A 165 20.25 13.50 -18.64
CA SER A 165 20.00 14.12 -19.94
C SER A 165 18.83 13.49 -20.71
N LYS A 166 18.55 12.19 -20.50
CA LYS A 166 17.53 11.44 -21.25
C LYS A 166 17.18 10.12 -20.58
N PHE A 167 15.99 9.61 -20.89
CA PHE A 167 15.61 8.22 -20.67
C PHE A 167 15.03 7.63 -21.97
N VAL A 168 15.01 6.29 -22.07
CA VAL A 168 14.39 5.58 -23.20
C VAL A 168 13.15 4.80 -22.79
N SER A 169 12.29 4.51 -23.75
CA SER A 169 11.08 3.71 -23.50
C SER A 169 10.83 2.68 -24.59
N ILE A 170 10.13 1.60 -24.23
CA ILE A 170 9.51 0.69 -25.20
C ILE A 170 8.01 0.83 -25.06
N VAL A 171 7.36 1.38 -26.08
CA VAL A 171 5.92 1.67 -26.05
C VAL A 171 5.19 1.03 -27.21
N THR A 172 4.16 0.23 -26.96
CA THR A 172 3.24 -0.19 -28.03
C THR A 172 2.10 0.81 -28.16
N LEU A 173 1.71 1.13 -29.39
CA LEU A 173 0.56 1.97 -29.74
C LEU A 173 -0.40 1.15 -30.59
N GLY A 174 -1.21 0.31 -29.94
CA GLY A 174 -2.11 -0.65 -30.56
C GLY A 174 -1.42 -1.90 -31.12
N GLY A 175 -0.08 -1.98 -31.04
CA GLY A 175 0.71 -3.15 -31.41
C GLY A 175 0.72 -4.24 -30.33
N ALA A 176 1.48 -5.31 -30.58
CA ALA A 176 1.69 -6.39 -29.63
C ALA A 176 3.12 -6.39 -29.07
N LEU A 177 3.24 -6.72 -27.78
CA LEU A 177 4.53 -6.91 -27.10
C LEU A 177 4.62 -8.33 -26.56
N THR A 178 5.68 -9.04 -26.92
CA THR A 178 6.04 -10.33 -26.33
C THR A 178 7.43 -10.23 -25.74
N ILE A 179 7.55 -10.55 -24.45
CA ILE A 179 8.83 -10.72 -23.75
C ILE A 179 8.78 -12.12 -23.14
N ALA A 180 9.63 -13.02 -23.62
CA ALA A 180 9.58 -14.42 -23.23
C ALA A 180 10.98 -15.00 -23.04
N GLY A 181 11.30 -15.39 -21.80
CA GLY A 181 12.51 -16.13 -21.47
C GLY A 181 12.22 -17.60 -21.20
N SER A 182 12.97 -18.16 -20.25
CA SER A 182 12.68 -19.45 -19.61
C SER A 182 13.08 -19.39 -18.13
N ASP A 183 12.54 -20.28 -17.29
CA ASP A 183 12.88 -20.36 -15.86
C ASP A 183 14.38 -20.29 -15.53
N LEU A 184 15.23 -20.88 -16.39
CA LEU A 184 16.69 -20.93 -16.19
C LEU A 184 17.43 -19.80 -16.90
N ALA A 185 16.74 -19.04 -17.75
CA ALA A 185 17.33 -18.04 -18.61
C ALA A 185 16.29 -16.94 -18.91
N PRO A 186 15.93 -16.13 -17.89
CA PRO A 186 14.92 -15.10 -18.05
C PRO A 186 15.39 -13.96 -18.95
N VAL A 187 14.43 -13.18 -19.45
CA VAL A 187 14.72 -11.88 -20.08
C VAL A 187 14.74 -10.80 -19.00
N SER A 188 15.90 -10.18 -18.79
CA SER A 188 16.07 -9.09 -17.84
C SER A 188 16.02 -7.73 -18.54
N MET A 189 15.20 -6.81 -18.03
CA MET A 189 15.01 -5.45 -18.52
C MET A 189 15.25 -4.49 -17.36
N LEU A 190 16.18 -3.55 -17.48
CA LEU A 190 16.49 -2.62 -16.40
C LEU A 190 16.84 -1.21 -16.87
N SER A 191 16.50 -0.20 -16.06
CA SER A 191 17.00 1.17 -16.25
C SER A 191 18.49 1.22 -15.93
N TRP A 192 19.28 1.90 -16.76
CA TRP A 192 20.74 1.85 -16.71
C TRP A 192 21.37 3.19 -17.06
N ASP A 193 22.25 3.68 -16.19
CA ASP A 193 23.09 4.84 -16.44
C ASP A 193 24.45 4.35 -16.99
N SER A 194 24.70 4.59 -18.28
CA SER A 194 25.97 4.21 -18.92
C SER A 194 27.15 5.07 -18.50
N GLN A 195 26.93 6.29 -17.98
CA GLN A 195 27.97 7.16 -17.46
C GLN A 195 28.50 6.64 -16.11
N LEU A 196 27.59 6.17 -15.26
CA LEU A 196 27.91 5.57 -13.97
C LEU A 196 28.20 4.06 -14.04
N ALA A 197 27.87 3.42 -15.16
CA ALA A 197 27.94 1.98 -15.36
C ALA A 197 27.21 1.20 -14.26
N ALA A 198 26.02 1.66 -13.90
CA ALA A 198 25.19 1.11 -12.83
C ALA A 198 23.69 1.19 -13.18
N PRO A 199 22.83 0.40 -12.52
CA PRO A 199 21.38 0.59 -12.62
C PRO A 199 21.00 2.01 -12.20
N ASP A 200 20.13 2.63 -12.98
CA ASP A 200 19.61 3.96 -12.65
C ASP A 200 18.48 3.84 -11.63
N THR A 201 18.68 4.48 -10.47
CA THR A 201 17.75 4.46 -9.33
C THR A 201 17.18 5.84 -9.01
N VAL A 202 17.59 6.87 -9.74
CA VAL A 202 17.13 8.25 -9.56
C VAL A 202 15.88 8.46 -10.38
N THR A 203 14.86 9.10 -9.80
CA THR A 203 13.57 9.31 -10.46
C THR A 203 13.35 10.75 -10.92
N ASP A 204 14.08 11.71 -10.34
CA ASP A 204 13.95 13.16 -10.56
C ASP A 204 14.10 13.58 -12.02
N ASP A 205 14.95 12.88 -12.77
CA ASP A 205 15.27 13.08 -14.18
C ASP A 205 14.56 12.10 -15.12
N GLY A 206 13.71 11.23 -14.56
CA GLY A 206 12.97 10.20 -15.27
C GLY A 206 13.80 8.93 -15.45
N ARG A 207 13.13 7.78 -15.34
CA ARG A 207 13.71 6.46 -15.58
C ARG A 207 13.15 5.81 -16.83
N ALA A 208 13.95 4.93 -17.43
CA ALA A 208 13.47 4.10 -18.53
C ALA A 208 12.23 3.29 -18.13
N TYR A 209 11.32 3.06 -19.08
CA TYR A 209 10.06 2.37 -18.79
C TYR A 209 9.50 1.61 -20.00
N ILE A 210 8.54 0.72 -19.74
CA ILE A 210 7.87 -0.11 -20.74
C ILE A 210 6.36 0.09 -20.61
N ARG A 211 5.69 0.33 -21.74
CA ARG A 211 4.24 0.54 -21.75
C ARG A 211 3.56 -0.11 -22.96
N ALA A 212 2.52 -0.89 -22.72
CA ALA A 212 1.63 -1.35 -23.78
C ALA A 212 0.37 -0.47 -23.82
N ILE A 213 0.16 0.28 -24.91
CA ILE A 213 -1.03 1.11 -25.09
C ILE A 213 -2.02 0.45 -26.04
N GLY A 214 -3.10 -0.12 -25.50
CA GLY A 214 -4.01 -0.98 -26.25
C GLY A 214 -3.31 -2.26 -26.76
N GLY A 215 -4.03 -3.08 -27.52
CA GLY A 215 -3.48 -4.31 -28.08
C GLY A 215 -3.26 -5.41 -27.02
N GLN A 216 -2.21 -6.22 -27.22
CA GLN A 216 -1.92 -7.40 -26.39
C GLN A 216 -0.49 -7.37 -25.87
N ALA A 217 -0.30 -7.74 -24.61
CA ALA A 217 1.01 -7.95 -24.01
C ALA A 217 1.13 -9.37 -23.45
N THR A 218 2.21 -10.06 -23.78
CA THR A 218 2.57 -11.36 -23.18
C THR A 218 3.96 -11.26 -22.58
N LEU A 219 4.05 -11.38 -21.26
CA LEU A 219 5.29 -11.34 -20.51
C LEU A 219 5.42 -12.67 -19.78
N SER A 220 6.51 -13.40 -20.04
CA SER A 220 6.80 -14.64 -19.33
C SER A 220 8.28 -14.83 -19.06
N ASP A 221 8.61 -15.35 -17.88
CA ASP A 221 9.99 -15.68 -17.50
C ASP A 221 10.92 -14.47 -17.67
N ALA A 222 10.56 -13.37 -17.01
CA ALA A 222 11.19 -12.07 -17.21
C ALA A 222 11.39 -11.31 -15.90
N ASP A 223 12.49 -10.55 -15.84
CA ASP A 223 12.86 -9.71 -14.72
C ASP A 223 12.81 -8.23 -15.15
N PHE A 224 12.13 -7.39 -14.38
CA PHE A 224 12.04 -5.95 -14.60
C PHE A 224 12.58 -5.22 -13.38
N ALA A 225 13.60 -4.37 -13.57
CA ALA A 225 14.25 -3.74 -12.44
C ALA A 225 14.48 -2.23 -12.62
N ASN A 226 14.19 -1.48 -11.55
CA ASN A 226 14.45 -0.05 -11.44
C ASN A 226 13.84 0.80 -12.57
N LEU A 227 12.69 0.38 -13.11
CA LEU A 227 12.02 1.09 -14.19
C LEU A 227 11.03 2.14 -13.66
N GLY A 228 10.87 3.19 -14.46
CA GLY A 228 9.77 4.16 -14.36
C GLY A 228 9.82 5.14 -13.20
N PHE A 229 8.92 6.11 -13.25
CA PHE A 229 8.91 7.28 -12.37
C PHE A 229 7.51 7.90 -12.32
N TRP A 230 7.18 8.52 -11.19
CA TRP A 230 6.06 9.44 -10.95
C TRP A 230 4.62 8.97 -11.24
N SER A 231 4.27 8.72 -12.49
CA SER A 231 2.89 8.41 -12.90
C SER A 231 2.69 6.91 -13.16
N GLY A 232 1.45 6.42 -13.09
CA GLY A 232 1.15 5.04 -13.47
C GLY A 232 1.52 4.71 -14.92
N ASN A 233 1.34 5.67 -15.83
CA ASN A 233 1.67 5.52 -17.25
C ASN A 233 3.17 5.32 -17.49
N THR A 234 4.00 5.95 -16.66
CA THR A 234 5.47 5.90 -16.71
C THR A 234 6.04 5.10 -15.55
N GLY A 235 5.22 4.30 -14.84
CA GLY A 235 5.53 3.75 -13.53
C GLY A 235 6.56 2.62 -13.51
N GLY A 236 6.91 2.10 -14.69
CA GLY A 236 7.91 1.05 -14.86
C GLY A 236 7.41 0.09 -15.90
N LEU A 237 6.47 -0.76 -15.51
CA LEU A 237 5.70 -1.61 -16.42
C LEU A 237 4.23 -1.20 -16.41
N ALA A 238 3.74 -0.72 -17.56
CA ALA A 238 2.38 -0.20 -17.67
C ALA A 238 1.57 -0.86 -18.82
N LEU A 239 0.35 -1.27 -18.52
CA LEU A 239 -0.62 -1.81 -19.47
C LEU A 239 -1.82 -0.87 -19.50
N THR A 240 -1.94 -0.06 -20.54
CA THR A 240 -2.94 1.01 -20.58
C THR A 240 -3.82 0.87 -21.80
N GLY A 241 -5.11 0.60 -21.65
CA GLY A 241 -6.05 0.82 -22.74
C GLY A 241 -6.29 2.30 -22.99
N SER A 242 -6.80 2.63 -24.17
CA SER A 242 -7.46 3.91 -24.41
C SER A 242 -8.95 3.77 -24.10
N GLU A 243 -9.54 4.72 -23.41
CA GLU A 243 -10.98 4.92 -23.54
C GLU A 243 -11.20 5.44 -24.97
N ALA A 244 -11.65 4.57 -25.88
CA ALA A 244 -12.25 5.11 -27.09
C ALA A 244 -13.46 5.93 -26.62
N ALA A 245 -13.39 7.25 -26.75
CA ALA A 245 -14.61 8.00 -26.97
C ALA A 245 -15.38 7.20 -28.03
N GLY A 246 -16.59 6.74 -27.67
CA GLY A 246 -17.41 5.96 -28.60
C GLY A 246 -17.39 6.63 -29.96
N PRO A 247 -17.36 5.86 -31.07
CA PRO A 247 -17.14 6.44 -32.39
C PRO A 247 -18.08 7.63 -32.58
N PHE A 248 -17.51 8.83 -32.66
CA PHE A 248 -18.23 9.96 -33.23
C PHE A 248 -18.55 9.52 -34.65
N ASN A 249 -19.83 9.30 -34.94
CA ASN A 249 -20.27 8.91 -36.27
C ASN A 249 -19.84 9.99 -37.25
N VAL A 250 -18.84 9.69 -38.08
CA VAL A 250 -18.31 10.56 -39.13
C VAL A 250 -19.38 10.91 -40.18
N ALA A 251 -20.53 10.22 -40.15
CA ALA A 251 -21.74 10.60 -40.88
C ALA A 251 -22.19 12.05 -40.57
N ASP A 252 -21.91 12.58 -39.38
CA ASP A 252 -22.25 13.96 -39.00
C ASP A 252 -21.22 15.01 -39.48
N MET A 253 -20.01 14.61 -39.90
CA MET A 253 -18.97 15.53 -40.41
C MET A 253 -18.91 15.64 -41.94
N SER A 254 -19.62 14.79 -42.68
CA SER A 254 -19.79 14.92 -44.14
C SER A 254 -20.44 16.26 -44.55
N ALA A 255 -20.99 17.01 -43.58
CA ALA A 255 -21.55 18.35 -43.78
C ALA A 255 -20.54 19.51 -43.60
N LEU A 256 -19.27 19.25 -43.28
CA LEU A 256 -18.25 20.30 -43.02
C LEU A 256 -17.04 20.25 -43.98
N THR A 257 -17.06 19.38 -44.99
CA THR A 257 -16.08 19.39 -46.08
C THR A 257 -16.35 20.55 -47.03
N ASP A 258 -15.95 21.75 -46.64
CA ASP A 258 -15.62 22.86 -47.55
C ASP A 258 -14.91 23.98 -46.78
N LYS A 259 -13.69 23.71 -46.30
CA LYS A 259 -12.66 24.75 -46.10
C LYS A 259 -11.28 24.12 -45.94
N ALA A 260 -10.37 24.59 -46.77
CA ALA A 260 -8.99 24.14 -46.88
C ALA A 260 -8.27 24.07 -45.52
N ALA A 261 -7.56 22.97 -45.31
CA ALA A 261 -6.67 22.78 -44.18
C ALA A 261 -5.49 23.79 -44.23
N PRO A 262 -5.09 24.40 -43.11
CA PRO A 262 -3.88 25.22 -43.04
C PRO A 262 -2.64 24.34 -43.10
N GLU A 263 -1.61 24.81 -43.81
CA GLU A 263 -0.26 24.26 -43.82
C GLU A 263 0.31 24.20 -42.38
N VAL A 264 0.55 22.99 -41.88
CA VAL A 264 1.36 22.78 -40.66
C VAL A 264 2.82 22.78 -41.08
N ALA A 265 3.51 23.87 -40.81
CA ALA A 265 4.94 24.02 -41.03
C ALA A 265 5.73 23.28 -39.93
N GLY A 266 6.63 22.36 -40.32
CA GLY A 266 7.69 21.89 -39.41
C GLY A 266 8.20 20.44 -39.56
N ALA A 267 7.56 19.57 -40.33
CA ALA A 267 8.04 18.18 -40.47
C ALA A 267 9.09 18.04 -41.58
N PHE A 268 10.36 17.84 -41.24
CA PHE A 268 11.36 17.34 -42.18
C PHE A 268 11.28 15.82 -42.24
N LEU A 269 10.34 15.30 -43.05
CA LEU A 269 10.35 13.91 -43.48
C LEU A 269 11.16 13.81 -44.79
N LEU A 270 12.10 12.87 -44.84
CA LEU A 270 12.96 12.65 -46.03
C LEU A 270 12.18 11.84 -47.09
N PRO A 271 12.16 12.25 -48.38
CA PRO A 271 11.19 11.70 -49.35
C PRO A 271 11.72 10.52 -50.18
N ALA A 272 10.84 9.56 -50.50
CA ALA A 272 10.95 8.66 -51.66
C ALA A 272 9.56 8.53 -52.30
N GLY A 273 9.49 8.79 -53.61
CA GLY A 273 8.26 9.19 -54.28
C GLY A 273 7.27 8.07 -54.66
N ALA A 274 6.00 8.50 -54.67
CA ALA A 274 4.82 8.08 -55.40
C ALA A 274 4.47 6.59 -55.45
N LEU A 275 3.28 6.24 -54.93
CA LEU A 275 2.13 5.79 -55.73
C LEU A 275 0.92 5.35 -54.86
N LYS A 276 -0.26 5.44 -55.48
CA LYS A 276 -1.62 5.05 -55.04
C LYS A 276 -1.74 3.66 -54.38
N GLY A 277 -2.63 3.57 -53.38
CA GLY A 277 -3.37 2.34 -53.03
C GLY A 277 -4.13 2.40 -51.71
N ASP A 278 -5.47 2.29 -51.76
CA ASP A 278 -6.38 2.15 -50.60
C ASP A 278 -6.24 0.77 -49.92
N VAL A 279 -6.15 0.74 -48.59
CA VAL A 279 -6.39 -0.48 -47.78
C VAL A 279 -7.14 -0.13 -46.48
N SER A 280 -8.30 -0.76 -46.28
CA SER A 280 -9.11 -0.69 -45.05
C SER A 280 -8.46 -1.45 -43.88
N ALA A 281 -8.31 -0.80 -42.72
CA ALA A 281 -7.75 -1.39 -41.50
C ALA A 281 -8.80 -2.14 -40.64
N PRO A 282 -8.45 -3.28 -40.02
CA PRO A 282 -9.32 -4.00 -39.09
C PRO A 282 -9.50 -3.26 -37.75
N THR A 283 -10.68 -3.35 -37.16
CA THR A 283 -11.06 -2.68 -35.90
C THR A 283 -10.33 -3.28 -34.68
N VAL A 284 -9.37 -2.54 -34.12
CA VAL A 284 -8.64 -2.91 -32.90
C VAL A 284 -9.41 -2.50 -31.65
N SER A 285 -9.46 -3.38 -30.64
CA SER A 285 -10.07 -3.07 -29.34
C SER A 285 -9.28 -1.96 -28.64
N PRO A 286 -9.94 -0.91 -28.15
CA PRO A 286 -9.25 0.18 -27.46
C PRO A 286 -8.77 -0.22 -26.06
N LEU A 287 -9.26 -1.35 -25.52
CA LEU A 287 -8.81 -1.94 -24.25
C LEU A 287 -7.54 -2.76 -24.43
N VAL A 288 -6.72 -2.82 -23.38
CA VAL A 288 -5.56 -3.71 -23.32
C VAL A 288 -5.94 -5.05 -22.68
N SER A 289 -5.37 -6.15 -23.19
CA SER A 289 -5.41 -7.46 -22.54
C SER A 289 -4.00 -8.00 -22.37
N ALA A 290 -3.73 -8.75 -21.32
CA ALA A 290 -2.38 -9.23 -21.07
C ALA A 290 -2.30 -10.56 -20.33
N LYS A 291 -1.22 -11.29 -20.60
CA LYS A 291 -0.72 -12.40 -19.78
C LYS A 291 0.63 -12.00 -19.19
N VAL A 292 0.76 -12.05 -17.87
CA VAL A 292 2.00 -11.86 -17.12
C VAL A 292 2.18 -13.10 -16.27
N ASP A 293 3.26 -13.86 -16.47
CA ASP A 293 3.42 -15.19 -15.87
C ASP A 293 4.88 -15.46 -15.53
N ASN A 294 5.19 -15.83 -14.29
CA ASN A 294 6.57 -16.02 -13.86
C ASN A 294 7.45 -14.78 -14.10
N VAL A 295 7.02 -13.64 -13.57
CA VAL A 295 7.70 -12.36 -13.73
C VAL A 295 8.16 -11.83 -12.38
N SER A 296 9.40 -11.35 -12.32
CA SER A 296 9.94 -10.63 -11.16
C SER A 296 10.01 -9.13 -11.47
N ILE A 297 9.50 -8.30 -10.57
CA ILE A 297 9.55 -6.85 -10.67
C ILE A 297 10.14 -6.27 -9.38
N ASP A 298 11.26 -5.56 -9.50
CA ASP A 298 12.00 -5.04 -8.34
C ASP A 298 12.40 -3.56 -8.50
N GLY A 299 12.08 -2.72 -7.52
CA GLY A 299 12.56 -1.32 -7.50
C GLY A 299 11.91 -0.38 -8.52
N ASN A 300 10.84 -0.81 -9.19
CA ASN A 300 10.06 0.05 -10.09
C ASN A 300 9.33 1.15 -9.32
N ALA A 301 8.93 2.24 -9.99
CA ALA A 301 8.14 3.28 -9.31
C ALA A 301 6.76 2.74 -8.89
N PHE A 302 6.08 2.09 -9.83
CA PHE A 302 4.96 1.17 -9.60
C PHE A 302 5.38 -0.18 -10.15
N GLY A 303 5.13 -1.27 -9.42
CA GLY A 303 5.52 -2.60 -9.89
C GLY A 303 4.86 -2.93 -11.25
N LEU A 304 3.54 -3.03 -11.26
CA LEU A 304 2.73 -3.21 -12.47
C LEU A 304 1.51 -2.29 -12.44
N PHE A 305 1.40 -1.38 -13.40
CA PHE A 305 0.25 -0.50 -13.55
C PHE A 305 -0.66 -0.96 -14.70
N VAL A 306 -1.95 -1.10 -14.44
CA VAL A 306 -2.95 -1.53 -15.43
C VAL A 306 -4.17 -0.62 -15.39
N THR A 307 -4.60 -0.10 -16.53
CA THR A 307 -5.82 0.72 -16.67
C THR A 307 -6.55 0.38 -17.95
N SER A 308 -7.87 0.50 -17.94
CA SER A 308 -8.71 0.30 -19.14
C SER A 308 -8.44 -1.04 -19.82
N ALA A 309 -8.55 -2.10 -19.04
CA ALA A 309 -8.10 -3.44 -19.42
C ALA A 309 -9.19 -4.49 -19.20
N VAL A 310 -9.11 -5.57 -19.96
CA VAL A 310 -10.01 -6.72 -19.82
C VAL A 310 -9.23 -8.01 -19.97
N ASN A 311 -9.60 -9.04 -19.20
CA ASN A 311 -8.94 -10.36 -19.24
C ASN A 311 -7.43 -10.27 -18.99
N VAL A 312 -6.99 -9.44 -18.04
CA VAL A 312 -5.61 -9.42 -17.60
C VAL A 312 -5.40 -10.59 -16.64
N ARG A 313 -4.40 -11.42 -16.91
CA ARG A 313 -3.99 -12.52 -16.05
C ARG A 313 -2.56 -12.30 -15.58
N VAL A 314 -2.38 -12.19 -14.27
CA VAL A 314 -1.07 -12.16 -13.60
C VAL A 314 -0.93 -13.45 -12.81
N SER A 315 0.13 -14.23 -13.04
CA SER A 315 0.37 -15.49 -12.36
C SER A 315 1.83 -15.72 -11.96
N HIS A 316 2.06 -16.42 -10.85
CA HIS A 316 3.40 -16.88 -10.43
C HIS A 316 4.45 -15.76 -10.38
N SER A 317 4.06 -14.54 -10.03
CA SER A 317 4.93 -13.37 -10.15
C SER A 317 5.31 -12.81 -8.79
N ASP A 318 6.45 -12.14 -8.72
CA ASP A 318 6.95 -11.47 -7.52
C ASP A 318 7.12 -9.98 -7.81
N ILE A 319 6.53 -9.13 -6.96
CA ILE A 319 6.60 -7.67 -7.06
C ILE A 319 7.14 -7.13 -5.75
N THR A 320 8.35 -6.57 -5.78
CA THR A 320 9.09 -6.17 -4.58
C THR A 320 9.64 -4.76 -4.67
N ASN A 321 9.74 -4.12 -3.51
CA ASN A 321 10.47 -2.85 -3.34
C ASN A 321 9.99 -1.74 -4.28
N SER A 322 8.71 -1.72 -4.67
CA SER A 322 8.18 -0.64 -5.51
C SER A 322 8.17 0.67 -4.71
N LEU A 323 8.53 1.78 -5.36
CA LEU A 323 8.60 3.10 -4.71
C LEU A 323 7.24 3.68 -4.33
N VAL A 324 6.15 3.11 -4.87
CA VAL A 324 4.76 3.45 -4.54
C VAL A 324 3.99 2.16 -4.25
N ASP A 325 3.13 1.71 -5.17
CA ASP A 325 2.32 0.50 -5.02
C ASP A 325 2.95 -0.65 -5.82
N GLY A 326 2.74 -1.88 -5.37
CA GLY A 326 3.15 -3.08 -6.08
C GLY A 326 2.37 -3.29 -7.39
N LEU A 327 1.15 -3.81 -7.31
CA LEU A 327 0.27 -3.98 -8.47
C LEU A 327 -0.94 -3.04 -8.38
N VAL A 328 -1.17 -2.26 -9.43
CA VAL A 328 -2.28 -1.30 -9.49
C VAL A 328 -3.18 -1.59 -10.67
N PHE A 329 -4.40 -2.01 -10.39
CA PHE A 329 -5.51 -2.02 -11.34
C PHE A 329 -6.30 -0.72 -11.19
N HIS A 330 -5.88 0.28 -11.96
CA HIS A 330 -6.42 1.62 -11.94
C HIS A 330 -7.50 1.81 -13.01
N ARG A 331 -8.76 1.86 -12.62
CA ARG A 331 -9.93 2.21 -13.46
C ARG A 331 -10.18 1.31 -14.67
N PHE A 332 -11.46 1.02 -14.88
CA PHE A 332 -11.95 0.30 -16.06
C PHE A 332 -11.24 -1.05 -16.30
N VAL A 333 -10.77 -1.71 -15.23
CA VAL A 333 -10.23 -3.07 -15.30
C VAL A 333 -11.37 -4.05 -15.03
N LYS A 334 -11.60 -4.98 -15.97
CA LYS A 334 -12.71 -5.95 -15.91
C LYS A 334 -12.22 -7.37 -16.06
N ASP A 335 -12.91 -8.30 -15.39
CA ASP A 335 -12.77 -9.76 -15.60
C ASP A 335 -11.30 -10.22 -15.59
N SER A 336 -10.53 -9.75 -14.61
CA SER A 336 -9.08 -9.94 -14.53
C SER A 336 -8.72 -10.76 -13.29
N THR A 337 -7.61 -11.48 -13.33
CA THR A 337 -7.21 -12.41 -12.28
C THR A 337 -5.74 -12.24 -11.93
N VAL A 338 -5.46 -12.20 -10.64
CA VAL A 338 -4.12 -12.27 -10.05
C VAL A 338 -4.06 -13.55 -9.23
N ILE A 339 -3.11 -14.43 -9.53
CA ILE A 339 -3.04 -15.76 -8.93
C ILE A 339 -1.61 -16.14 -8.57
N ASP A 340 -1.40 -16.79 -7.41
CA ASP A 340 -0.06 -17.27 -7.01
C ASP A 340 1.01 -16.16 -7.13
N THR A 341 0.70 -14.94 -6.69
CA THR A 341 1.53 -13.74 -6.90
C THR A 341 1.86 -13.09 -5.56
N THR A 342 3.13 -12.72 -5.37
CA THR A 342 3.61 -12.02 -4.18
C THR A 342 3.77 -10.53 -4.46
N SER A 343 3.32 -9.68 -3.54
CA SER A 343 3.61 -8.25 -3.53
C SER A 343 4.10 -7.82 -2.15
N SER A 344 5.38 -7.46 -2.03
CA SER A 344 5.99 -7.22 -0.72
C SER A 344 6.99 -6.07 -0.66
N ASN A 345 7.15 -5.49 0.53
CA ASN A 345 8.10 -4.40 0.79
C ASN A 345 7.90 -3.19 -0.12
N ASN A 346 6.67 -2.97 -0.62
CA ASN A 346 6.36 -1.78 -1.40
C ASN A 346 6.10 -0.60 -0.45
N ALA A 347 6.45 0.60 -0.89
CA ALA A 347 6.34 1.82 -0.08
C ALA A 347 4.91 2.05 0.43
N VAL A 348 3.89 1.75 -0.38
CA VAL A 348 2.48 2.02 -0.07
C VAL A 348 1.70 0.71 0.01
N ASP A 349 0.95 0.31 -1.02
CA ASP A 349 0.12 -0.88 -0.97
C ASP A 349 0.70 -2.04 -1.78
N GLY A 350 0.41 -3.27 -1.35
CA GLY A 350 0.77 -4.47 -2.12
C GLY A 350 -0.04 -4.59 -3.41
N PHE A 351 -1.37 -4.57 -3.30
CA PHE A 351 -2.30 -4.61 -4.43
C PHE A 351 -3.37 -3.52 -4.30
N THR A 352 -3.62 -2.79 -5.38
CA THR A 352 -4.61 -1.71 -5.43
C THR A 352 -5.59 -1.94 -6.56
N LEU A 353 -6.88 -1.95 -6.23
CA LEU A 353 -7.98 -1.91 -7.18
C LEU A 353 -8.74 -0.59 -7.03
N ALA A 354 -8.59 0.29 -8.00
CA ALA A 354 -9.27 1.59 -7.99
C ALA A 354 -10.70 1.49 -8.52
N ARG A 355 -11.45 2.57 -8.28
CA ARG A 355 -12.83 2.81 -8.76
C ARG A 355 -12.97 2.46 -10.23
N SER A 356 -14.16 2.05 -10.62
CA SER A 356 -14.49 1.62 -11.99
C SER A 356 -13.94 0.27 -12.43
N SER A 357 -13.41 -0.54 -11.52
CA SER A 357 -12.96 -1.90 -11.81
C SER A 357 -13.88 -2.92 -11.14
N THR A 358 -14.17 -4.03 -11.85
CA THR A 358 -15.17 -5.02 -11.43
C THR A 358 -14.81 -6.42 -11.88
N GLY A 359 -15.27 -7.44 -11.15
CA GLY A 359 -15.02 -8.83 -11.50
C GLY A 359 -13.54 -9.25 -11.37
N VAL A 360 -12.78 -8.56 -10.51
CA VAL A 360 -11.36 -8.88 -10.28
C VAL A 360 -11.23 -9.93 -9.19
N ILE A 361 -10.39 -10.93 -9.46
CA ILE A 361 -10.12 -12.04 -8.54
C ILE A 361 -8.65 -12.01 -8.13
N PHE A 362 -8.40 -11.93 -6.83
CA PHE A 362 -7.11 -12.21 -6.20
C PHE A 362 -7.21 -13.59 -5.53
N ASP A 363 -6.44 -14.55 -6.00
CA ASP A 363 -6.49 -15.94 -5.54
C ASP A 363 -5.09 -16.44 -5.20
N ARG A 364 -4.88 -16.97 -3.98
CA ARG A 364 -3.54 -17.37 -3.52
C ARG A 364 -2.48 -16.29 -3.69
N VAL A 365 -2.82 -15.05 -3.40
CA VAL A 365 -1.84 -13.95 -3.41
C VAL A 365 -1.18 -13.82 -2.03
N THR A 366 0.05 -13.31 -2.00
CA THR A 366 0.72 -12.92 -0.77
C THR A 366 0.97 -11.43 -0.78
N ALA A 367 0.43 -10.69 0.20
CA ALA A 367 0.74 -9.28 0.41
C ALA A 367 1.39 -9.09 1.77
N SER A 368 2.68 -8.75 1.79
CA SER A 368 3.43 -8.68 3.05
C SER A 368 4.39 -7.50 3.18
N ALA A 369 4.54 -7.00 4.41
CA ALA A 369 5.49 -5.95 4.75
C ALA A 369 5.39 -4.69 3.88
N ASN A 370 4.20 -4.39 3.33
CA ASN A 370 3.97 -3.16 2.58
C ASN A 370 3.77 -1.99 3.56
N GLY A 371 4.24 -0.80 3.19
CA GLY A 371 4.26 0.36 4.09
C GLY A 371 2.86 0.82 4.54
N ARG A 372 1.81 0.47 3.79
CA ARG A 372 0.42 0.73 4.13
C ARG A 372 -0.44 -0.55 4.12
N ASN A 373 -1.22 -0.82 3.08
CA ASN A 373 -2.17 -1.92 3.09
C ASN A 373 -1.64 -3.14 2.29
N GLY A 374 -2.10 -4.33 2.64
CA GLY A 374 -1.89 -5.51 1.81
C GLY A 374 -2.67 -5.40 0.50
N ILE A 375 -3.99 -5.23 0.60
CA ILE A 375 -4.89 -5.01 -0.54
C ILE A 375 -5.82 -3.82 -0.27
N SER A 376 -5.92 -2.89 -1.21
CA SER A 376 -6.87 -1.77 -1.19
C SER A 376 -7.86 -1.89 -2.33
N LEU A 377 -9.16 -1.95 -2.02
CA LEU A 377 -10.26 -2.02 -2.98
C LEU A 377 -11.15 -0.78 -2.84
N ASP A 378 -11.25 0.01 -3.89
CA ASP A 378 -12.14 1.16 -3.95
C ASP A 378 -13.23 0.92 -5.01
N GLY A 379 -14.45 0.67 -4.55
CA GLY A 379 -15.63 0.47 -5.39
C GLY A 379 -16.62 1.64 -5.33
N GLN A 380 -16.24 2.79 -4.77
CA GLN A 380 -17.11 3.97 -4.75
C GLN A 380 -17.48 4.43 -6.18
N PRO A 381 -18.54 5.26 -6.33
CA PRO A 381 -18.85 6.24 -7.39
C PRO A 381 -17.88 6.42 -8.56
N LEU A 382 -18.20 7.05 -9.68
CA LEU A 382 -17.22 8.02 -10.25
C LEU A 382 -17.66 9.46 -10.00
N ALA A 383 -18.96 9.66 -9.82
CA ALA A 383 -19.55 10.90 -9.34
C ALA A 383 -20.71 10.60 -8.36
N ASP A 384 -21.01 11.57 -7.50
CA ASP A 384 -22.19 11.51 -6.61
C ASP A 384 -23.44 12.17 -7.24
N GLY A 385 -23.36 12.55 -8.52
CA GLY A 385 -24.39 13.27 -9.26
C GLY A 385 -23.89 13.70 -10.65
N PRO A 386 -24.60 14.61 -11.35
CA PRO A 386 -24.18 15.09 -12.66
C PRO A 386 -22.74 15.62 -12.66
N SER A 387 -21.91 15.11 -13.57
CA SER A 387 -20.52 15.56 -13.75
C SER A 387 -20.31 16.12 -15.16
N ALA A 388 -19.26 16.94 -15.33
CA ALA A 388 -18.95 17.59 -16.61
C ALA A 388 -18.70 16.60 -17.77
N ILE A 389 -18.36 15.35 -17.46
CA ILE A 389 -18.12 14.28 -18.44
C ILE A 389 -19.16 13.16 -18.37
N GLY A 390 -20.25 13.33 -17.62
CA GLY A 390 -21.31 12.32 -17.50
C GLY A 390 -20.87 11.02 -16.81
N SER A 391 -20.03 11.12 -15.79
CA SER A 391 -19.48 9.98 -15.05
C SER A 391 -20.56 9.14 -14.39
N GLU A 392 -20.30 7.84 -14.31
CA GLU A 392 -21.18 6.88 -13.65
C GLU A 392 -21.36 7.19 -12.15
N VAL A 393 -22.59 7.00 -11.69
CA VAL A 393 -23.00 7.17 -10.29
C VAL A 393 -23.23 5.83 -9.57
N GLU A 394 -23.03 4.72 -10.28
CA GLU A 394 -23.13 3.37 -9.72
C GLU A 394 -21.82 2.92 -9.07
N SER A 395 -21.94 2.15 -7.99
CA SER A 395 -20.81 1.54 -7.31
C SER A 395 -20.29 0.31 -8.07
N TYR A 396 -19.00 0.05 -7.95
CA TYR A 396 -18.31 -1.06 -8.61
C TYR A 396 -18.05 -2.22 -7.64
N GLY A 397 -17.96 -3.44 -8.15
CA GLY A 397 -18.05 -4.61 -7.28
C GLY A 397 -17.70 -5.95 -7.91
N ASP A 398 -18.23 -7.02 -7.31
CA ASP A 398 -18.03 -8.41 -7.73
C ASP A 398 -16.57 -8.89 -7.63
N ASN A 399 -15.78 -8.23 -6.77
CA ASN A 399 -14.36 -8.51 -6.56
C ASN A 399 -14.16 -9.54 -5.45
N ARG A 400 -13.14 -10.39 -5.58
CA ARG A 400 -12.89 -11.50 -4.65
C ARG A 400 -11.43 -11.58 -4.24
N ILE A 401 -11.21 -11.88 -2.96
CA ILE A 401 -9.92 -12.22 -2.38
C ILE A 401 -10.07 -13.61 -1.73
N THR A 402 -9.39 -14.61 -2.27
CA THR A 402 -9.50 -16.02 -1.84
C THR A 402 -8.15 -16.67 -1.56
N ASP A 403 -8.11 -17.55 -0.56
CA ASP A 403 -6.99 -18.45 -0.29
C ASP A 403 -5.62 -17.74 -0.17
N SER A 404 -5.62 -16.48 0.31
CA SER A 404 -4.47 -15.57 0.28
C SER A 404 -3.86 -15.31 1.67
N ASP A 405 -2.60 -14.85 1.68
CA ASP A 405 -1.82 -14.48 2.88
C ASP A 405 -1.60 -12.96 2.92
N LEU A 406 -2.14 -12.27 3.94
CA LEU A 406 -2.06 -10.82 4.11
C LEU A 406 -1.42 -10.46 5.45
N LEU A 407 -0.10 -10.29 5.45
CA LEU A 407 0.74 -10.41 6.64
C LEU A 407 1.58 -9.15 6.86
N GLU A 408 1.62 -8.65 8.10
CA GLU A 408 2.63 -7.66 8.52
C GLU A 408 2.64 -6.36 7.68
N ASN A 409 1.51 -5.97 7.10
CA ASN A 409 1.39 -4.69 6.40
C ASN A 409 1.25 -3.57 7.42
N GLY A 410 1.82 -2.40 7.12
CA GLY A 410 1.93 -1.28 8.06
C GLY A 410 0.58 -0.84 8.63
N ARG A 411 -0.50 -0.99 7.87
CA ARG A 411 -1.85 -0.58 8.22
C ARG A 411 -2.85 -1.73 8.13
N TYR A 412 -3.56 -1.91 7.01
CA TYR A 412 -4.62 -2.90 6.92
C TYR A 412 -4.19 -4.12 6.12
N GLY A 413 -4.67 -5.31 6.48
CA GLY A 413 -4.57 -6.47 5.59
C GLY A 413 -5.38 -6.23 4.32
N VAL A 414 -6.66 -5.85 4.48
CA VAL A 414 -7.56 -5.45 3.39
C VAL A 414 -8.32 -4.17 3.75
N GLU A 415 -8.40 -3.23 2.80
CA GLU A 415 -9.37 -2.13 2.82
C GLU A 415 -10.41 -2.30 1.73
N ILE A 416 -11.70 -2.21 2.10
CA ILE A 416 -12.85 -2.17 1.19
C ILE A 416 -13.54 -0.82 1.38
N SER A 417 -13.35 0.06 0.42
CA SER A 417 -13.97 1.39 0.36
C SER A 417 -15.12 1.40 -0.62
N GLY A 418 -16.34 1.48 -0.10
CA GLY A 418 -17.56 1.45 -0.91
C GLY A 418 -17.71 0.14 -1.69
N GLY A 419 -18.34 0.23 -2.85
CA GLY A 419 -18.53 -0.92 -3.74
C GLY A 419 -19.66 -1.87 -3.34
N ARG A 420 -19.83 -2.91 -4.15
CA ARG A 420 -20.85 -3.96 -3.95
C ARG A 420 -20.27 -5.36 -4.05
N ASP A 421 -20.83 -6.29 -3.30
CA ASP A 421 -20.62 -7.74 -3.46
C ASP A 421 -19.13 -8.17 -3.40
N VAL A 422 -18.33 -7.49 -2.57
CA VAL A 422 -16.91 -7.83 -2.36
C VAL A 422 -16.81 -9.01 -1.40
N THR A 423 -16.05 -10.05 -1.78
CA THR A 423 -15.85 -11.25 -0.95
C THR A 423 -14.40 -11.38 -0.50
N VAL A 424 -14.17 -11.55 0.80
CA VAL A 424 -12.88 -11.93 1.39
C VAL A 424 -13.07 -13.28 2.08
N ALA A 425 -12.54 -14.35 1.50
CA ALA A 425 -12.77 -15.70 1.99
C ALA A 425 -11.54 -16.60 2.04
N ALA A 426 -11.48 -17.48 3.05
CA ALA A 426 -10.43 -18.50 3.18
C ALA A 426 -8.99 -17.93 3.24
N ASN A 427 -8.83 -16.70 3.73
CA ASN A 427 -7.53 -16.04 3.81
C ASN A 427 -6.92 -16.17 5.20
N ARG A 428 -5.59 -16.12 5.27
CA ARG A 428 -4.84 -15.89 6.50
C ARG A 428 -4.43 -14.42 6.56
N ILE A 429 -4.89 -13.72 7.59
CA ILE A 429 -4.69 -12.28 7.76
C ILE A 429 -4.07 -12.07 9.14
N ALA A 430 -2.81 -11.66 9.21
CA ALA A 430 -2.10 -11.61 10.49
C ALA A 430 -1.16 -10.41 10.65
N SER A 431 -0.99 -9.96 11.89
CA SER A 431 0.02 -8.97 12.28
C SER A 431 -0.06 -7.62 11.56
N ASN A 432 -1.25 -7.20 11.11
CA ASN A 432 -1.48 -5.85 10.59
C ASN A 432 -2.03 -4.95 11.72
N GLN A 433 -2.15 -3.64 11.51
CA GLN A 433 -2.84 -2.77 12.46
C GLN A 433 -4.34 -3.15 12.56
N VAL A 434 -4.99 -3.37 11.42
CA VAL A 434 -6.33 -3.97 11.34
C VAL A 434 -6.36 -5.04 10.27
N GLY A 435 -7.05 -6.15 10.51
CA GLY A 435 -7.14 -7.23 9.52
C GLY A 435 -7.90 -6.81 8.26
N VAL A 436 -9.21 -6.57 8.36
CA VAL A 436 -10.07 -6.10 7.27
C VAL A 436 -10.86 -4.87 7.70
N VAL A 437 -10.88 -3.83 6.86
CA VAL A 437 -11.73 -2.65 7.04
C VAL A 437 -12.76 -2.58 5.91
N ILE A 438 -14.03 -2.37 6.28
CA ILE A 438 -15.14 -2.12 5.36
C ILE A 438 -15.73 -0.75 5.70
N ASN A 439 -15.73 0.16 4.74
CA ASN A 439 -16.17 1.54 4.96
C ASN A 439 -16.87 2.16 3.74
N HIS A 440 -17.24 3.45 3.89
CA HIS A 440 -17.83 4.29 2.84
C HIS A 440 -19.05 3.70 2.13
N GLY A 441 -20.00 3.17 2.90
CA GLY A 441 -21.27 2.71 2.32
C GLY A 441 -21.19 1.45 1.46
N SER A 442 -20.18 0.60 1.65
CA SER A 442 -20.10 -0.70 0.96
C SER A 442 -21.38 -1.51 1.17
N PHE A 443 -21.82 -2.23 0.12
CA PHE A 443 -23.05 -3.01 0.14
C PHE A 443 -22.76 -4.49 -0.10
N GLY A 444 -23.26 -5.38 0.77
CA GLY A 444 -23.18 -6.82 0.54
C GLY A 444 -21.77 -7.42 0.66
N ALA A 445 -20.86 -6.77 1.39
CA ALA A 445 -19.51 -7.30 1.61
C ALA A 445 -19.53 -8.57 2.49
N ILE A 446 -18.82 -9.62 2.07
CA ILE A 446 -18.80 -10.93 2.73
C ILE A 446 -17.38 -11.26 3.22
N ILE A 447 -17.22 -11.42 4.52
CA ILE A 447 -15.99 -11.87 5.18
C ILE A 447 -16.24 -13.25 5.78
N LYS A 448 -15.69 -14.31 5.18
CA LYS A 448 -15.99 -15.69 5.63
C LYS A 448 -14.81 -16.65 5.63
N ASN A 449 -14.81 -17.60 6.56
CA ASN A 449 -13.79 -18.67 6.61
C ASN A 449 -12.34 -18.15 6.67
N ASN A 450 -12.11 -16.91 7.13
CA ASN A 450 -10.76 -16.38 7.26
C ASN A 450 -10.18 -16.70 8.65
N ASP A 451 -8.85 -16.78 8.70
CA ASP A 451 -8.07 -16.91 9.93
C ASP A 451 -7.38 -15.58 10.24
N PHE A 452 -7.80 -14.93 11.32
CA PHE A 452 -7.25 -13.66 11.78
C PHE A 452 -6.34 -13.87 12.99
N GLY A 453 -5.05 -13.52 12.85
CA GLY A 453 -4.08 -13.66 13.93
C GLY A 453 -3.45 -12.33 14.36
N GLU A 454 -3.36 -12.07 15.66
CA GLU A 454 -2.47 -11.06 16.25
C GLU A 454 -2.54 -9.67 15.61
N GLN A 455 -3.75 -9.19 15.33
CA GLN A 455 -3.95 -7.84 14.79
C GLN A 455 -3.71 -6.79 15.88
N GLY A 456 -3.09 -5.66 15.51
CA GLY A 456 -2.70 -4.62 16.45
C GLY A 456 -3.87 -3.93 17.15
N LEU A 457 -4.99 -3.75 16.45
CA LEU A 457 -6.21 -3.10 16.97
C LEU A 457 -7.45 -3.94 16.77
N GLN A 458 -7.89 -4.11 15.51
CA GLN A 458 -9.10 -4.87 15.18
C GLN A 458 -8.84 -5.96 14.17
N SER A 459 -9.57 -7.07 14.23
CA SER A 459 -9.51 -8.06 13.16
C SER A 459 -10.41 -7.69 12.00
N VAL A 460 -11.64 -7.27 12.27
CA VAL A 460 -12.57 -6.73 11.27
C VAL A 460 -13.20 -5.45 11.79
N ALA A 461 -13.16 -4.38 10.99
CA ALA A 461 -13.83 -3.12 11.29
C ALA A 461 -14.85 -2.78 10.20
N VAL A 462 -16.12 -2.64 10.57
CA VAL A 462 -17.23 -2.30 9.67
C VAL A 462 -17.81 -0.95 10.08
N ARG A 463 -17.72 0.05 9.21
CA ARG A 463 -18.06 1.43 9.60
C ARG A 463 -18.63 2.28 8.47
N ASP A 464 -19.11 3.46 8.83
CA ASP A 464 -19.38 4.55 7.90
C ASP A 464 -20.41 4.18 6.81
N GLY A 465 -21.58 3.72 7.25
CA GLY A 465 -22.76 3.53 6.41
C GLY A 465 -22.82 2.21 5.64
N VAL A 466 -21.92 1.26 5.91
CA VAL A 466 -21.93 -0.08 5.31
C VAL A 466 -23.27 -0.78 5.55
N MET A 467 -23.77 -1.49 4.53
CA MET A 467 -25.06 -2.18 4.58
C MET A 467 -24.95 -3.64 4.12
N GLN A 468 -25.74 -4.51 4.74
CA GLN A 468 -25.83 -5.94 4.39
C GLN A 468 -24.47 -6.66 4.38
N ALA A 469 -23.52 -6.22 5.20
CA ALA A 469 -22.27 -6.95 5.35
C ALA A 469 -22.49 -8.26 6.13
N ALA A 470 -21.68 -9.26 5.87
CA ALA A 470 -21.70 -10.53 6.60
C ALA A 470 -20.28 -10.90 7.06
N VAL A 471 -20.14 -11.23 8.33
CA VAL A 471 -18.90 -11.75 8.93
C VAL A 471 -19.23 -13.10 9.54
N SER A 472 -18.86 -14.19 8.86
CA SER A 472 -19.31 -15.54 9.24
C SER A 472 -18.24 -16.62 9.18
N ASN A 473 -18.27 -17.57 10.12
CA ASN A 473 -17.37 -18.73 10.12
C ASN A 473 -15.88 -18.37 10.10
N ASN A 474 -15.50 -17.21 10.65
CA ASN A 474 -14.09 -16.81 10.77
C ASN A 474 -13.52 -17.26 12.12
N THR A 475 -12.21 -17.49 12.14
CA THR A 475 -11.43 -17.69 13.36
C THR A 475 -10.67 -16.41 13.67
N PHE A 476 -10.74 -15.98 14.93
CA PHE A 476 -10.02 -14.82 15.44
C PHE A 476 -9.18 -15.27 16.64
N ALA A 477 -7.87 -15.03 16.57
CA ALA A 477 -6.92 -15.39 17.61
C ALA A 477 -6.04 -14.19 17.97
N GLY A 478 -6.08 -13.78 19.23
CA GLY A 478 -5.28 -12.65 19.74
C GLY A 478 -5.82 -11.28 19.31
N GLY A 479 -5.08 -10.23 19.65
CA GLY A 479 -5.46 -8.83 19.40
C GLY A 479 -6.32 -8.17 20.49
N ASP A 480 -6.64 -6.88 20.29
CA ASP A 480 -7.45 -6.06 21.21
C ASP A 480 -8.94 -6.39 21.06
N THR A 481 -9.51 -6.11 19.88
CA THR A 481 -10.93 -6.31 19.58
C THR A 481 -11.11 -7.13 18.31
N ALA A 482 -11.85 -8.23 18.32
CA ALA A 482 -11.98 -9.01 17.06
C ALA A 482 -12.83 -8.27 16.03
N ILE A 483 -14.07 -7.90 16.38
CA ILE A 483 -14.99 -7.26 15.43
C ILE A 483 -15.46 -5.92 15.98
N TYR A 484 -15.26 -4.86 15.22
CA TYR A 484 -15.69 -3.50 15.53
C TYR A 484 -16.72 -3.01 14.51
N VAL A 485 -17.84 -2.48 14.99
CA VAL A 485 -18.94 -1.98 14.17
C VAL A 485 -19.33 -0.57 14.59
N ARG A 486 -19.39 0.38 13.65
CA ARG A 486 -19.84 1.76 13.92
C ARG A 486 -20.71 2.33 12.81
N ASN A 487 -21.95 2.69 13.12
CA ASN A 487 -22.90 3.28 12.16
C ASN A 487 -23.01 2.44 10.86
N ALA A 488 -23.28 1.15 11.00
CA ALA A 488 -23.28 0.18 9.90
C ALA A 488 -24.23 -0.99 10.18
N GLY A 489 -24.64 -1.69 9.12
CA GLY A 489 -25.44 -2.92 9.17
C GLY A 489 -24.61 -4.16 8.80
N VAL A 490 -24.49 -5.10 9.73
CA VAL A 490 -23.69 -6.31 9.57
C VAL A 490 -24.30 -7.51 10.31
N ALA A 491 -24.28 -8.68 9.68
CA ALA A 491 -24.59 -9.96 10.31
C ALA A 491 -23.29 -10.66 10.76
N ILE A 492 -23.16 -10.93 12.06
CA ILE A 492 -21.99 -11.56 12.68
C ILE A 492 -22.41 -12.92 13.21
N THR A 493 -22.06 -13.99 12.49
CA THR A 493 -22.59 -15.35 12.75
C THR A 493 -21.54 -16.45 12.77
N ASP A 494 -21.66 -17.38 13.71
CA ASP A 494 -20.86 -18.62 13.74
C ASP A 494 -19.34 -18.41 13.71
N ASN A 495 -18.85 -17.31 14.30
CA ASN A 495 -17.42 -17.05 14.41
C ASN A 495 -16.83 -17.61 15.70
N THR A 496 -15.55 -17.98 15.65
CA THR A 496 -14.77 -18.43 16.82
C THR A 496 -13.75 -17.37 17.21
N LEU A 497 -13.94 -16.75 18.37
CA LEU A 497 -13.14 -15.63 18.87
C LEU A 497 -12.37 -16.10 20.13
N THR A 498 -11.05 -16.03 20.08
CA THR A 498 -10.19 -16.56 21.15
C THR A 498 -9.05 -15.62 21.50
N SER A 499 -8.64 -15.67 22.77
CA SER A 499 -7.45 -14.95 23.29
C SER A 499 -7.47 -13.42 23.10
N LEU A 500 -8.66 -12.82 23.05
CA LEU A 500 -8.82 -11.37 22.93
C LEU A 500 -8.48 -10.66 24.23
N SER A 501 -8.01 -9.42 24.15
CA SER A 501 -7.51 -8.65 25.30
C SER A 501 -8.40 -7.47 25.74
N ASN A 502 -9.47 -7.15 25.00
CA ASN A 502 -10.41 -6.11 25.38
C ASN A 502 -11.89 -6.47 25.13
N HIS A 503 -12.29 -6.68 23.87
CA HIS A 503 -13.68 -6.97 23.48
C HIS A 503 -13.75 -8.06 22.40
N GLY A 504 -14.74 -8.93 22.47
CA GLY A 504 -15.10 -9.83 21.37
C GLY A 504 -15.67 -9.06 20.20
N VAL A 505 -16.78 -8.40 20.46
CA VAL A 505 -17.49 -7.57 19.49
C VAL A 505 -17.80 -6.21 20.12
N THR A 506 -17.51 -5.14 19.39
CA THR A 506 -17.83 -3.77 19.79
C THR A 506 -18.79 -3.17 18.80
N VAL A 507 -19.92 -2.66 19.28
CA VAL A 507 -20.98 -2.05 18.47
C VAL A 507 -21.23 -0.62 18.97
N MET A 508 -21.21 0.34 18.05
CA MET A 508 -21.35 1.77 18.34
C MET A 508 -22.26 2.48 17.34
N GLY A 509 -22.99 3.49 17.81
CA GLY A 509 -23.83 4.34 16.98
C GLY A 509 -25.10 3.65 16.49
N ASP A 510 -25.57 4.00 15.29
CA ASP A 510 -26.75 3.36 14.70
C ASP A 510 -26.44 1.90 14.32
N ALA A 511 -27.12 0.97 14.99
CA ALA A 511 -26.85 -0.45 14.93
C ALA A 511 -28.15 -1.29 14.83
N GLY A 512 -29.27 -0.68 14.40
CA GLY A 512 -30.55 -1.38 14.23
C GLY A 512 -30.51 -2.52 13.21
N ALA A 513 -29.53 -2.51 12.30
CA ALA A 513 -29.29 -3.55 11.31
C ALA A 513 -28.12 -4.49 11.65
N VAL A 514 -27.64 -4.48 12.90
CA VAL A 514 -26.57 -5.37 13.37
C VAL A 514 -27.16 -6.61 14.04
N SER A 515 -26.65 -7.79 13.71
CA SER A 515 -26.97 -9.04 14.42
C SER A 515 -25.70 -9.76 14.84
N VAL A 516 -25.68 -10.27 16.09
CA VAL A 516 -24.55 -11.03 16.66
C VAL A 516 -25.11 -12.32 17.27
N VAL A 517 -24.96 -13.44 16.58
CA VAL A 517 -25.61 -14.73 16.93
C VAL A 517 -24.68 -15.91 16.65
N GLY A 518 -24.69 -16.94 17.51
CA GLY A 518 -24.01 -18.21 17.24
C GLY A 518 -22.49 -18.16 17.36
N ASN A 519 -21.93 -17.07 17.88
CA ASN A 519 -20.48 -16.93 18.03
C ASN A 519 -20.01 -17.57 19.34
N SER A 520 -18.80 -18.16 19.33
CA SER A 520 -18.09 -18.57 20.53
C SER A 520 -17.01 -17.55 20.85
N ILE A 521 -17.12 -16.88 22.00
CA ILE A 521 -16.29 -15.72 22.37
C ILE A 521 -15.58 -15.99 23.68
N SER A 522 -14.24 -16.01 23.62
CA SER A 522 -13.36 -16.22 24.76
C SER A 522 -12.20 -15.23 24.78
N GLY A 523 -11.72 -14.89 25.97
CA GLY A 523 -10.68 -13.88 26.15
C GLY A 523 -10.76 -13.18 27.50
N TYR A 524 -10.01 -12.09 27.62
CA TYR A 524 -9.97 -11.22 28.79
C TYR A 524 -10.42 -9.83 28.42
N GLY A 525 -11.25 -9.21 29.24
CA GLY A 525 -11.68 -7.84 28.94
C GLY A 525 -12.87 -7.39 29.77
N THR A 526 -13.40 -6.21 29.45
CA THR A 526 -14.51 -5.64 30.25
C THR A 526 -15.82 -6.35 29.96
N LEU A 527 -16.13 -6.60 28.69
CA LEU A 527 -17.32 -7.31 28.23
C LEU A 527 -16.99 -8.09 26.94
N PRO A 528 -17.55 -9.29 26.73
CA PRO A 528 -17.37 -10.01 25.48
C PRO A 528 -18.05 -9.29 24.31
N ILE A 529 -19.19 -8.66 24.55
CA ILE A 529 -19.89 -7.80 23.59
C ILE A 529 -20.10 -6.44 24.25
N TYR A 530 -19.54 -5.39 23.66
CA TYR A 530 -19.70 -4.01 24.10
C TYR A 530 -20.73 -3.28 23.21
N ASP A 531 -21.79 -2.76 23.82
CA ASP A 531 -22.95 -2.19 23.12
C ASP A 531 -23.53 -0.92 23.76
N ARG A 532 -22.88 -0.35 24.78
CA ARG A 532 -23.46 0.79 25.53
C ARG A 532 -23.67 2.05 24.71
N GLU A 533 -22.93 2.18 23.62
CA GLU A 533 -23.01 3.30 22.69
C GLU A 533 -23.80 2.94 21.42
N ALA A 534 -24.40 1.75 21.37
CA ALA A 534 -25.22 1.29 20.26
C ALA A 534 -26.69 1.70 20.44
N VAL A 535 -27.34 2.05 19.33
CA VAL A 535 -28.76 2.38 19.27
C VAL A 535 -29.47 1.32 18.43
N GLY A 536 -30.56 0.75 18.96
CA GLY A 536 -31.38 -0.24 18.25
C GLY A 536 -30.79 -1.65 18.19
N PHE A 537 -29.67 -1.91 18.88
CA PHE A 537 -29.02 -3.22 18.92
C PHE A 537 -29.38 -4.01 20.19
N THR A 538 -29.50 -5.32 20.04
CA THR A 538 -29.54 -6.26 21.17
C THR A 538 -28.80 -7.53 20.75
N PRO A 539 -27.82 -8.01 21.53
CA PRO A 539 -27.09 -9.22 21.18
C PRO A 539 -28.01 -10.44 21.22
N GLY A 540 -27.82 -11.37 20.28
CA GLY A 540 -28.50 -12.66 20.28
C GLY A 540 -27.80 -13.69 21.17
N ILE A 541 -28.14 -14.97 20.98
CA ILE A 541 -27.53 -16.07 21.71
C ILE A 541 -26.10 -16.29 21.21
N ASN A 542 -25.13 -16.26 22.12
CA ASN A 542 -23.71 -16.52 21.87
C ASN A 542 -23.15 -17.35 23.03
N ASP A 543 -22.11 -18.14 22.76
CA ASP A 543 -21.34 -18.85 23.79
C ASP A 543 -20.25 -17.91 24.34
N LEU A 544 -20.36 -17.58 25.63
CA LEU A 544 -19.51 -16.60 26.32
C LEU A 544 -18.78 -17.23 27.52
N ASP A 545 -18.83 -18.56 27.68
CA ASP A 545 -18.34 -19.24 28.88
C ASP A 545 -16.82 -19.08 29.07
N GLY A 546 -16.10 -18.87 27.97
CA GLY A 546 -14.66 -18.61 27.96
C GLY A 546 -14.25 -17.15 28.21
N TRP A 547 -15.18 -16.24 28.53
CA TRP A 547 -14.85 -14.83 28.78
C TRP A 547 -14.50 -14.57 30.25
N HIS A 548 -13.43 -13.81 30.47
CA HIS A 548 -12.94 -13.49 31.80
C HIS A 548 -12.83 -11.96 31.99
N PRO A 549 -13.38 -11.40 33.09
CA PRO A 549 -13.23 -9.98 33.39
C PRO A 549 -11.76 -9.55 33.49
N ALA A 550 -11.42 -8.41 32.89
CA ALA A 550 -10.08 -7.84 32.96
C ALA A 550 -9.62 -7.69 34.41
N THR A 551 -8.39 -8.13 34.71
CA THR A 551 -7.78 -7.95 36.02
C THR A 551 -7.35 -6.49 36.19
N THR A 552 -8.18 -5.69 36.87
CA THR A 552 -7.83 -4.29 37.13
C THR A 552 -6.65 -4.19 38.13
N PRO A 553 -5.78 -3.16 38.04
CA PRO A 553 -4.73 -2.93 39.04
C PRO A 553 -5.28 -2.87 40.47
N ALA A 554 -6.50 -2.33 40.64
CA ALA A 554 -7.22 -2.32 41.91
C ALA A 554 -7.64 -3.72 42.37
N ALA A 555 -8.02 -4.63 41.46
CA ALA A 555 -8.31 -6.03 41.77
C ALA A 555 -7.05 -6.80 42.18
N VAL A 556 -5.91 -6.55 41.50
CA VAL A 556 -4.61 -7.12 41.88
C VAL A 556 -4.18 -6.60 43.25
N LEU A 557 -4.28 -5.28 43.50
CA LEU A 557 -3.96 -4.68 44.79
C LEU A 557 -4.85 -5.23 45.92
N LYS A 558 -6.16 -5.34 45.70
CA LYS A 558 -7.09 -5.99 46.65
C LYS A 558 -6.77 -7.47 46.87
N SER A 559 -6.24 -8.17 45.87
CA SER A 559 -5.80 -9.56 45.99
C SER A 559 -4.57 -9.70 46.91
N ILE A 560 -3.59 -8.79 46.77
CA ILE A 560 -2.42 -8.70 47.64
C ILE A 560 -2.83 -8.40 49.09
N PHE A 561 -3.80 -7.51 49.28
CA PHE A 561 -4.30 -7.13 50.61
C PHE A 561 -5.44 -8.03 51.16
N ARG A 562 -5.64 -9.24 50.65
CA ARG A 562 -6.54 -10.19 51.34
C ARG A 562 -5.94 -10.58 52.69
N PRO A 563 -6.76 -10.72 53.76
CA PRO A 563 -6.26 -11.00 55.12
C PRO A 563 -5.30 -12.20 55.17
N LEU A 564 -5.59 -13.23 54.36
CA LEU A 564 -4.78 -14.44 54.26
C LEU A 564 -3.42 -14.18 53.58
N THR A 565 -3.37 -13.43 52.46
CA THR A 565 -2.13 -13.14 51.73
C THR A 565 -1.20 -12.26 52.55
N ILE A 566 -1.75 -11.31 53.32
CA ILE A 566 -0.99 -10.50 54.28
C ILE A 566 -0.35 -11.40 55.35
N ILE A 567 -1.09 -12.36 55.90
CA ILE A 567 -0.54 -13.32 56.88
C ILE A 567 0.62 -14.11 56.27
N TRP A 568 0.47 -14.61 55.02
CA TRP A 568 1.54 -15.35 54.34
C TRP A 568 2.75 -14.48 53.98
N LEU A 569 2.54 -13.23 53.56
CA LEU A 569 3.62 -12.26 53.32
C LEU A 569 4.36 -11.93 54.61
N VAL A 570 3.65 -11.72 55.72
CA VAL A 570 4.24 -11.50 57.04
C VAL A 570 5.00 -12.74 57.52
N LEU A 571 4.47 -13.94 57.30
CA LEU A 571 5.16 -15.21 57.60
C LEU A 571 6.42 -15.39 56.76
N ALA A 572 6.36 -15.12 55.46
CA ALA A 572 7.52 -15.20 54.56
C ALA A 572 8.59 -14.17 54.94
N LEU A 573 8.17 -12.95 55.33
CA LEU A 573 9.07 -11.91 55.80
C LEU A 573 9.66 -12.24 57.17
N LEU A 574 8.90 -12.85 58.07
CA LEU A 574 9.40 -13.42 59.33
C LEU A 574 10.43 -14.54 59.07
N LEU A 575 10.14 -15.44 58.13
CA LEU A 575 11.06 -16.50 57.73
C LEU A 575 12.36 -15.90 57.18
N LEU A 576 12.29 -14.94 56.26
CA LEU A 576 13.45 -14.23 55.74
C LEU A 576 14.21 -13.47 56.85
N ALA A 577 13.51 -12.81 57.76
CA ALA A 577 14.13 -12.14 58.90
C ALA A 577 14.80 -13.11 59.87
N THR A 578 14.28 -14.33 60.05
CA THR A 578 14.96 -15.39 60.82
C THR A 578 16.13 -16.01 60.08
N MET A 579 16.11 -15.99 58.75
CA MET A 579 17.16 -16.55 57.90
C MET A 579 18.34 -15.59 57.70
N VAL A 580 18.06 -14.28 57.68
CA VAL A 580 19.05 -13.18 57.55
C VAL A 580 19.41 -12.55 58.91
N GLY A 581 18.63 -12.85 59.95
CA GLY A 581 18.88 -12.40 61.32
C GLY A 581 20.23 -12.91 61.86
N PRO A 582 20.99 -12.08 62.60
CA PRO A 582 22.34 -12.41 63.01
C PRO A 582 22.35 -13.68 63.86
N ARG A 583 23.16 -14.68 63.45
CA ARG A 583 23.57 -15.87 64.24
C ARG A 583 24.30 -15.52 65.57
N SER A 584 24.14 -14.30 66.11
CA SER A 584 24.94 -13.78 67.23
C SER A 584 24.15 -13.02 68.30
N LEU A 585 22.82 -13.14 68.39
CA LEU A 585 22.12 -12.75 69.62
C LEU A 585 22.25 -13.87 70.65
N ARG A 586 23.43 -13.92 71.29
CA ARG A 586 23.67 -14.61 72.55
C ARG A 586 22.70 -14.08 73.60
N PHE A 587 21.55 -14.73 73.73
CA PHE A 587 20.78 -14.65 74.95
C PHE A 587 21.66 -15.09 76.12
N GLY A 588 21.56 -14.33 77.21
CA GLY A 588 22.49 -14.29 78.31
C GLY A 588 22.90 -15.64 78.88
N ALA A 589 24.09 -15.63 79.47
CA ALA A 589 24.68 -16.68 80.29
C ALA A 589 23.63 -17.60 80.93
N TYR A 590 23.70 -18.90 80.62
CA TYR A 590 23.06 -19.94 81.41
C TYR A 590 23.58 -19.84 82.85
N ARG A 591 22.87 -19.06 83.68
CA ARG A 591 23.08 -19.00 85.11
C ARG A 591 22.49 -20.30 85.66
N HIS A 592 23.37 -21.28 85.89
CA HIS A 592 22.98 -22.58 86.40
C HIS A 592 22.15 -22.40 87.69
N PRO A 593 20.93 -22.96 87.82
CA PRO A 593 20.02 -22.73 88.96
C PRO A 593 20.54 -23.18 90.33
N TYR A 594 21.78 -23.70 90.40
CA TYR A 594 22.42 -24.24 91.60
C TYR A 594 23.78 -23.59 91.91
N ALA A 595 24.06 -22.40 91.38
CA ALA A 595 25.28 -21.65 91.72
C ALA A 595 25.45 -21.40 93.24
N ASN A 596 24.35 -21.39 93.99
CA ASN A 596 24.33 -21.24 95.45
C ASN A 596 24.44 -22.57 96.22
N ARG A 597 24.75 -23.68 95.54
CA ARG A 597 25.00 -25.00 96.14
C ARG A 597 26.35 -25.59 95.72
N ALA A 598 27.31 -24.73 95.40
CA ALA A 598 28.70 -25.16 95.25
C ALA A 598 29.26 -25.54 96.64
N PRO A 599 29.77 -26.76 96.84
CA PRO A 599 30.32 -27.19 98.11
C PRO A 599 31.50 -26.30 98.52
N LEU A 600 31.52 -25.85 99.79
CA LEU A 600 32.50 -24.94 100.42
C LEU A 600 33.98 -25.36 100.30
N GLN A 601 34.26 -26.52 99.72
CA GLN A 601 35.59 -27.08 99.50
C GLN A 601 36.35 -26.39 98.35
N THR A 602 35.69 -25.57 97.53
CA THR A 602 36.31 -24.86 96.39
C THR A 602 36.84 -23.46 96.72
N LEU A 603 36.66 -22.96 97.96
CA LEU A 603 37.10 -21.63 98.40
C LEU A 603 38.33 -21.62 99.32
N SER A 604 38.97 -22.76 99.59
CA SER A 604 40.22 -22.79 100.38
C SER A 604 41.46 -22.80 99.49
N LYS A 605 42.28 -21.73 99.57
CA LYS A 605 43.69 -21.74 99.16
C LYS A 605 44.49 -22.55 100.20
N GLY A 606 45.13 -23.63 99.75
CA GLY A 606 46.42 -24.10 100.28
C GLY A 606 46.40 -24.98 101.54
N VAL A 607 46.87 -26.21 101.36
CA VAL A 607 47.21 -27.20 102.40
C VAL A 607 48.39 -26.71 103.23
N ILE A 608 48.34 -26.87 104.57
CA ILE A 608 49.52 -26.84 105.44
C ILE A 608 49.63 -28.17 106.19
N ALA A 609 50.75 -28.86 106.00
CA ALA A 609 51.07 -30.12 106.64
C ALA A 609 51.46 -29.95 108.12
N ARG A 610 50.99 -30.87 108.96
CA ARG A 610 51.04 -30.83 110.45
C ARG A 610 52.44 -30.88 111.09
N HIS A 611 53.52 -31.07 110.32
CA HIS A 611 54.88 -31.18 110.84
C HIS A 611 55.74 -29.92 110.66
N SER A 612 55.17 -28.85 110.07
CA SER A 612 55.86 -27.55 109.90
C SER A 612 55.74 -26.61 111.13
N VAL A 613 55.18 -27.10 112.23
CA VAL A 613 55.16 -26.39 113.52
C VAL A 613 56.07 -27.13 114.50
N SER A 614 57.37 -26.83 114.47
CA SER A 614 58.28 -27.21 115.55
C SER A 614 58.15 -26.20 116.71
N ARG A 615 57.99 -26.71 117.93
CA ARG A 615 58.22 -25.94 119.16
C ARG A 615 59.67 -26.17 119.58
N VAL A 616 60.39 -25.08 119.81
CA VAL A 616 61.61 -25.03 120.61
C VAL A 616 61.23 -24.44 121.97
N SER A 617 61.48 -25.17 123.04
CA SER A 617 61.70 -24.66 124.40
C SER A 617 62.44 -25.74 125.21
N GLU A 618 63.63 -25.38 125.69
CA GLU A 618 64.47 -25.93 126.78
C GLU A 618 64.57 -27.44 127.01
#